data_AF-A0A1B7WGF1-F1
#
_entry.id   AF-A0A1B7WGF1-F1
#
_cell.length_a   1.000
_cell.length_b   1.000
_cell.length_c   1.000
_cell.angle_alpha   90.00
_cell.angle_beta   90.00
_cell.angle_gamma   90.00
#
_symmetry.space_group_name_H-M   'P 1'
#
loop_
_entity.id
_entity.type
_entity.pdbx_description
1 polymer ?
#
loop_
_entity_poly.entity_id
_entity_poly.type
_entity_poly.pdbx_seq_one_letter_code
_entity_poly.pdbx_strand_id
1 'polypeptide(L)'
;MKLLLIIPEYPPDSGGGIATFYGDTLPEIAGQGHQVHVLVGSAFTSKLPSYVKDGVKVDFLDTDLVNLYLHKFSHYSIAAHVCVLEKAALKSHSQYHQLIAEKLWTAAGVAGSYLAWDVADKAANLAVRLGGGKGAANNSYWFRTFALINPPLALRVRELLIRFLRPQLRQESQYQPNRKN
;
A
#
# COMPACT_ATOMS: atom_id res chain seq x y z
N MET A 1 32.60 7.70 -2.51
CA MET A 1 31.91 6.47 -2.96
C MET A 1 30.73 6.85 -3.86
N LYS A 2 30.12 5.89 -4.57
CA LYS A 2 28.87 6.11 -5.33
C LYS A 2 27.69 5.59 -4.51
N LEU A 3 26.72 6.45 -4.23
CA LEU A 3 25.56 6.16 -3.39
C LEU A 3 24.28 6.38 -4.20
N LEU A 4 23.45 5.35 -4.31
CA LEU A 4 22.10 5.44 -4.84
C LEU A 4 21.10 5.28 -3.69
N LEU A 5 20.27 6.30 -3.47
CA LEU A 5 19.21 6.29 -2.48
C LEU A 5 17.86 6.27 -3.18
N ILE A 6 17.01 5.31 -2.82
CA ILE A 6 15.62 5.23 -3.29
C ILE A 6 14.74 5.62 -2.11
N ILE A 7 14.15 6.81 -2.16
CA ILE A 7 13.42 7.42 -1.03
C ILE A 7 12.03 7.87 -1.45
N PRO A 8 11.05 7.88 -0.53
CA PRO A 8 9.68 8.23 -0.88
C PRO A 8 9.53 9.71 -1.26
N GLU A 9 10.28 10.61 -0.62
CA GLU A 9 10.15 12.05 -0.81
C GLU A 9 11.53 12.72 -0.79
N TYR A 10 11.68 13.77 -1.60
CA TYR A 10 12.84 14.67 -1.62
C TYR A 10 12.39 16.00 -2.26
N PRO A 11 12.98 17.15 -1.87
CA PRO A 11 12.64 18.44 -2.48
C PRO A 11 12.60 18.38 -4.03
N PRO A 12 11.74 19.17 -4.69
CA PRO A 12 10.75 20.08 -4.13
C PRO A 12 9.47 19.37 -3.64
N ASP A 13 9.39 18.04 -3.73
CA ASP A 13 8.26 17.28 -3.20
C ASP A 13 8.38 17.23 -1.67
N SER A 14 7.62 18.10 -0.99
CA SER A 14 7.75 18.34 0.45
C SER A 14 6.41 18.24 1.15
N GLY A 15 6.13 17.06 1.73
CA GLY A 15 4.95 16.80 2.55
C GLY A 15 5.24 16.59 4.05
N GLY A 16 6.49 16.32 4.45
CA GLY A 16 6.82 16.01 5.84
C GLY A 16 8.30 16.00 6.21
N GLY A 17 8.60 15.59 7.46
CA GLY A 17 9.94 15.71 8.06
C GLY A 17 11.02 14.82 7.45
N ILE A 18 10.66 13.78 6.70
CA ILE A 18 11.64 12.90 6.04
C ILE A 18 12.32 13.60 4.85
N ALA A 19 11.59 14.43 4.11
CA ALA A 19 12.14 15.22 3.00
C ALA A 19 13.15 16.26 3.51
N THR A 20 12.84 16.91 4.65
CA THR A 20 13.76 17.83 5.33
C THR A 20 15.04 17.13 5.78
N PHE A 21 14.91 15.97 6.45
CA PHE A 21 16.07 15.20 6.91
C PHE A 21 17.05 14.88 5.79
N TYR A 22 16.56 14.38 4.66
CA TYR A 22 17.42 14.09 3.51
C TYR A 22 17.91 15.35 2.80
N GLY A 23 17.10 16.41 2.75
CA GLY A 23 17.47 17.70 2.17
C GLY A 23 18.69 18.33 2.84
N ASP A 24 18.84 18.13 4.15
CA ASP A 24 19.98 18.65 4.90
C ASP A 24 21.18 17.68 4.85
N THR A 25 20.93 16.37 4.99
CA THR A 25 21.99 15.37 5.16
C THR A 25 22.73 15.04 3.85
N LEU A 26 22.01 14.88 2.73
CA LEU A 26 22.60 14.39 1.49
C LEU A 26 23.60 15.38 0.85
N PRO A 27 23.38 16.70 0.90
CA PRO A 27 24.39 17.67 0.49
C PRO A 27 25.70 17.58 1.28
N GLU A 28 25.65 17.34 2.60
CA GLU A 28 26.86 17.19 3.42
C GLU A 28 27.66 15.95 2.99
N ILE A 29 26.97 14.84 2.75
CA ILE A 29 27.56 13.60 2.24
C ILE A 29 28.21 13.84 0.87
N ALA A 30 27.53 14.56 -0.03
CA ALA A 30 28.10 14.95 -1.32
C ALA A 30 29.34 15.85 -1.15
N GLY A 31 29.29 16.79 -0.20
CA GLY A 31 30.40 17.69 0.14
C GLY A 31 31.66 16.97 0.65
N GLN A 32 31.51 15.76 1.21
CA GLN A 32 32.64 14.88 1.57
C GLN A 32 33.26 14.14 0.37
N GLY A 33 32.89 14.50 -0.87
CA GLY A 33 33.42 13.91 -2.10
C GLY A 33 32.72 12.61 -2.52
N HIS A 34 31.50 12.36 -2.04
CA HIS A 34 30.70 11.23 -2.47
C HIS A 34 29.78 11.62 -3.64
N GLN A 35 29.58 10.68 -4.57
CA GLN A 35 28.59 10.85 -5.64
C GLN A 35 27.25 10.37 -5.12
N VAL A 36 26.33 11.31 -4.85
CA VAL A 36 25.02 11.02 -4.30
C VAL A 36 23.98 11.13 -5.41
N HIS A 37 23.25 10.03 -5.64
CA HIS A 37 22.14 9.95 -6.57
C HIS A 37 20.89 9.54 -5.81
N VAL A 38 19.85 10.34 -5.93
CA VAL A 38 18.53 10.11 -5.34
C VAL A 38 17.55 9.74 -6.45
N LEU A 39 16.84 8.64 -6.26
CA LEU A 39 15.66 8.28 -7.03
C LEU A 39 14.43 8.43 -6.13
N VAL A 40 13.59 9.41 -6.43
CA VAL A 40 12.41 9.72 -5.61
C VAL A 40 11.21 8.91 -6.10
N GLY A 41 10.55 8.19 -5.20
CA GLY A 41 9.47 7.25 -5.49
C GLY A 41 8.07 7.68 -5.06
N SER A 42 7.86 8.97 -4.84
CA SER A 42 6.54 9.49 -4.45
C SER A 42 5.52 9.33 -5.59
N ALA A 43 4.27 9.04 -5.21
CA ALA A 43 3.13 8.89 -6.12
C ALA A 43 2.83 10.15 -6.96
N PHE A 44 3.44 11.29 -6.64
CA PHE A 44 3.17 12.59 -7.24
C PHE A 44 4.24 13.08 -8.22
N THR A 45 5.31 12.32 -8.45
CA THR A 45 6.57 12.91 -8.93
C THR A 45 6.98 12.61 -10.36
N SER A 46 6.27 11.76 -11.10
CA SER A 46 6.66 11.40 -12.48
C SER A 46 6.66 12.56 -13.48
N LYS A 47 6.19 13.73 -13.05
CA LYS A 47 6.16 14.97 -13.85
C LYS A 47 7.27 15.96 -13.49
N LEU A 48 8.08 15.69 -12.46
CA LEU A 48 9.16 16.59 -12.08
C LEU A 48 10.41 16.28 -12.91
N PRO A 49 11.08 17.32 -13.47
CA PRO A 49 12.31 17.11 -14.20
C PRO A 49 13.43 16.70 -13.24
N SER A 50 14.31 15.81 -13.71
CA SER A 50 15.57 15.53 -13.05
C SER A 50 16.38 16.81 -12.84
N TYR A 51 17.11 16.89 -11.73
CA TYR A 51 17.96 18.03 -11.43
C TYR A 51 19.20 17.63 -10.65
N VAL A 52 20.15 18.56 -10.56
CA VAL A 52 21.33 18.44 -9.71
C VAL A 52 21.38 19.67 -8.80
N LYS A 53 21.51 19.46 -7.50
CA LYS A 53 21.62 20.53 -6.52
C LYS A 53 22.57 20.11 -5.40
N ASP A 54 23.49 20.99 -5.03
CA ASP A 54 24.44 20.80 -3.92
C ASP A 54 25.21 19.46 -3.99
N GLY A 55 25.62 19.07 -5.21
CA GLY A 55 26.35 17.80 -5.46
C GLY A 55 25.48 16.54 -5.44
N VAL A 56 24.16 16.68 -5.22
CA VAL A 56 23.19 15.59 -5.25
C VAL A 56 22.47 15.58 -6.60
N LYS A 57 22.55 14.46 -7.32
CA LYS A 57 21.73 14.21 -8.50
C LYS A 57 20.38 13.65 -8.05
N VAL A 58 19.28 14.18 -8.57
CA VAL A 58 17.93 13.75 -8.25
C VAL A 58 17.18 13.39 -9.53
N ASP A 59 16.72 12.15 -9.60
CA ASP A 59 15.80 11.65 -10.62
C ASP A 59 14.47 11.26 -9.94
N PHE A 60 13.37 11.37 -10.67
CA PHE A 60 12.04 10.96 -10.20
C PHE A 60 11.61 9.68 -10.91
N LEU A 61 10.88 8.81 -10.21
CA LEU A 61 10.42 7.55 -10.77
C LEU A 61 9.47 7.79 -11.94
N ASP A 62 9.81 7.21 -13.08
CA ASP A 62 8.97 7.19 -14.27
C ASP A 62 7.79 6.23 -14.04
N THR A 63 6.58 6.79 -13.91
CA THR A 63 5.36 6.01 -13.69
C THR A 63 5.03 5.09 -14.85
N ASP A 64 5.40 5.43 -16.08
CA ASP A 64 5.12 4.59 -17.25
C ASP A 64 6.00 3.34 -17.21
N LEU A 65 7.28 3.48 -16.82
CA LEU A 65 8.16 2.34 -16.57
C LEU A 65 7.68 1.50 -15.39
N VAL A 66 7.23 2.13 -14.29
CA VAL A 66 6.65 1.42 -13.15
C VAL A 66 5.47 0.57 -13.61
N ASN A 67 4.51 1.17 -14.31
CA ASN A 67 3.33 0.48 -14.83
C ASN A 67 3.69 -0.66 -15.80
N LEU A 68 4.68 -0.43 -16.68
CA LEU A 68 5.18 -1.43 -17.63
C LEU A 68 5.70 -2.68 -16.90
N TYR A 69 6.44 -2.50 -15.80
CA TYR A 69 7.08 -3.60 -15.07
C TYR A 69 6.28 -4.13 -13.89
N LEU A 70 5.23 -3.45 -13.44
CA LEU A 70 4.46 -3.79 -12.23
C LEU A 70 3.95 -5.23 -12.23
N HIS A 71 3.56 -5.76 -13.39
CA HIS A 71 3.10 -7.14 -13.53
C HIS A 71 4.15 -8.19 -13.11
N LYS A 72 5.45 -7.88 -13.24
CA LYS A 72 6.56 -8.75 -12.79
C LYS A 72 6.61 -8.87 -11.26
N PHE A 73 6.01 -7.92 -10.55
CA PHE A 73 5.94 -7.87 -9.10
C PHE A 73 4.59 -8.37 -8.55
N SER A 74 3.81 -9.08 -9.37
CA SER A 74 2.51 -9.66 -8.97
C SER A 74 2.60 -10.59 -7.75
N HIS A 75 3.77 -11.16 -7.47
CA HIS A 75 4.04 -11.94 -6.25
C HIS A 75 4.03 -11.12 -4.95
N TYR A 76 4.09 -9.78 -5.03
CA TYR A 76 3.91 -8.87 -3.90
C TYR A 76 2.49 -8.30 -3.81
N SER A 77 1.58 -8.76 -4.66
CA SER A 77 0.19 -8.32 -4.64
C SER A 77 -0.51 -8.69 -3.33
N ILE A 78 -1.60 -7.97 -3.05
CA ILE A 78 -2.48 -8.30 -1.91
C ILE A 78 -3.01 -9.74 -1.99
N ALA A 79 -3.18 -10.29 -3.20
CA ALA A 79 -3.56 -11.68 -3.42
C ALA A 79 -2.50 -12.67 -2.90
N ALA A 80 -1.23 -12.38 -3.16
CA ALA A 80 -0.13 -13.20 -2.63
C ALA A 80 -0.07 -13.13 -1.10
N HIS A 81 -0.29 -11.95 -0.52
CA HIS A 81 -0.36 -11.78 0.93
C HIS A 81 -1.50 -12.63 1.55
N VAL A 82 -2.70 -12.59 0.96
CA VAL A 82 -3.84 -13.42 1.40
C VAL A 82 -3.53 -14.92 1.28
N CYS A 83 -2.85 -15.36 0.23
CA CYS A 83 -2.44 -16.75 0.07
C CYS A 83 -1.45 -17.20 1.16
N VAL A 84 -0.51 -16.33 1.56
CA VAL A 84 0.41 -16.62 2.67
C VAL A 84 -0.35 -16.73 3.99
N LEU A 85 -1.29 -15.82 4.27
CA LEU A 85 -2.12 -15.86 5.48
C LEU A 85 -3.01 -17.11 5.53
N GLU A 86 -3.55 -17.54 4.40
CA GLU A 86 -4.30 -18.80 4.27
C GLU A 86 -3.44 -20.01 4.61
N LYS A 87 -2.23 -20.11 4.03
CA LYS A 87 -1.28 -21.18 4.35
C LYS A 87 -0.85 -21.14 5.81
N ALA A 88 -0.66 -19.94 6.37
CA ALA A 88 -0.34 -19.75 7.77
C ALA A 88 -1.48 -20.26 8.66
N ALA A 89 -2.73 -19.89 8.37
CA ALA A 89 -3.90 -20.35 9.10
C ALA A 89 -4.03 -21.88 9.13
N LEU A 90 -3.74 -22.55 8.00
CA LEU A 90 -3.79 -24.01 7.91
C LEU A 90 -2.69 -24.72 8.71
N LYS A 91 -1.55 -24.07 8.91
CA LYS A 91 -0.36 -24.67 9.57
C LYS A 91 -0.17 -24.22 11.01
N SER A 92 -0.78 -23.11 11.41
CA SER A 92 -0.61 -22.51 12.72
C SER A 92 -1.54 -23.12 13.77
N HIS A 93 -1.11 -23.11 15.03
CA HIS A 93 -1.99 -23.41 16.15
C HIS A 93 -3.09 -22.36 16.31
N SER A 94 -4.21 -22.77 16.92
CA SER A 94 -5.41 -21.93 17.13
C SER A 94 -5.14 -20.62 17.86
N GLN A 95 -4.09 -20.55 18.68
CA GLN A 95 -3.65 -19.32 19.37
C GLN A 95 -3.32 -18.16 18.41
N TYR A 96 -2.92 -18.45 17.16
CA TYR A 96 -2.60 -17.43 16.17
C TYR A 96 -3.76 -17.05 15.26
N HIS A 97 -4.90 -17.76 15.33
CA HIS A 97 -6.03 -17.55 14.43
C HIS A 97 -6.60 -16.12 14.55
N GLN A 98 -6.61 -15.55 15.75
CA GLN A 98 -7.08 -14.18 15.97
C GLN A 98 -6.19 -13.15 15.27
N LEU A 99 -4.87 -13.29 15.43
CA LEU A 99 -3.89 -12.40 14.77
C LEU A 99 -3.95 -12.53 13.23
N ILE A 100 -4.11 -13.77 12.73
CA ILE A 100 -4.24 -14.02 11.30
C ILE A 100 -5.56 -13.42 10.77
N ALA A 101 -6.66 -13.55 11.51
CA ALA A 101 -7.94 -12.94 11.16
C ALA A 101 -7.84 -11.41 11.07
N GLU A 102 -7.14 -10.75 12.00
CA GLU A 102 -6.87 -9.31 11.95
C GLU A 102 -6.11 -8.90 10.69
N LYS A 103 -5.03 -9.62 10.36
CA LYS A 103 -4.25 -9.40 9.13
C LYS A 103 -5.11 -9.59 7.88
N LEU A 104 -5.97 -10.62 7.85
CA LEU A 104 -6.89 -10.88 6.75
C LEU A 104 -7.94 -9.77 6.60
N TRP A 105 -8.46 -9.21 7.69
CA TRP A 105 -9.37 -8.06 7.63
C TRP A 105 -8.71 -6.81 7.05
N THR A 106 -7.45 -6.54 7.41
CA THR A 106 -6.67 -5.48 6.78
C THR A 106 -6.51 -5.75 5.28
N ALA A 107 -6.12 -6.97 4.92
CA ALA A 107 -5.93 -7.36 3.52
C ALA A 107 -7.21 -7.24 2.68
N ALA A 108 -8.35 -7.62 3.26
CA ALA A 108 -9.66 -7.50 2.64
C ALA A 108 -10.04 -6.03 2.41
N GLY A 109 -9.73 -5.14 3.35
CA GLY A 109 -9.94 -3.69 3.20
C GLY A 109 -9.10 -3.09 2.07
N VAL A 110 -7.83 -3.47 1.98
CA VAL A 110 -6.93 -3.04 0.90
C VAL A 110 -7.40 -3.57 -0.45
N ALA A 111 -7.72 -4.88 -0.53
CA ALA A 111 -8.25 -5.47 -1.76
C ALA A 111 -9.57 -4.79 -2.21
N GLY A 112 -10.46 -4.48 -1.26
CA GLY A 112 -11.70 -3.75 -1.51
C GLY A 112 -11.50 -2.32 -2.01
N SER A 113 -10.50 -1.58 -1.49
CA SER A 113 -10.20 -0.23 -2.00
C SER A 113 -9.74 -0.23 -3.45
N TYR A 114 -9.12 -1.33 -3.89
CA TYR A 114 -8.69 -1.54 -5.27
C TYR A 114 -9.70 -2.33 -6.11
N LEU A 115 -10.91 -2.58 -5.61
CA LEU A 115 -11.97 -3.33 -6.31
C LEU A 115 -11.61 -4.78 -6.68
N ALA A 116 -10.58 -5.36 -6.04
CA ALA A 116 -10.21 -6.76 -6.18
C ALA A 116 -11.13 -7.63 -5.31
N TRP A 117 -12.41 -7.70 -5.70
CA TRP A 117 -13.48 -8.30 -4.89
C TRP A 117 -13.30 -9.79 -4.63
N ASP A 118 -12.73 -10.52 -5.58
CA ASP A 118 -12.39 -11.95 -5.42
C ASP A 118 -11.42 -12.17 -4.26
N VAL A 119 -10.36 -11.36 -4.19
CA VAL A 119 -9.36 -11.40 -3.12
C VAL A 119 -9.95 -10.89 -1.81
N ALA A 120 -10.74 -9.81 -1.87
CA ALA A 120 -11.36 -9.21 -0.69
C ALA A 120 -12.36 -10.17 -0.02
N ASP A 121 -13.22 -10.82 -0.81
CA ASP A 121 -14.22 -11.77 -0.35
C ASP A 121 -13.53 -13.01 0.23
N LYS A 122 -12.49 -13.53 -0.44
CA LYS A 122 -11.69 -14.66 0.07
C LYS A 122 -11.09 -14.33 1.44
N ALA A 123 -10.44 -13.17 1.56
CA ALA A 123 -9.80 -12.74 2.80
C ALA A 123 -10.81 -12.54 3.94
N ALA A 124 -11.93 -11.86 3.68
CA ALA A 124 -12.95 -11.59 4.69
C ALA A 124 -13.66 -12.86 5.18
N ASN A 125 -14.00 -13.76 4.27
CA ASN A 125 -14.61 -15.04 4.62
C ASN A 125 -13.67 -15.89 5.49
N LEU A 126 -12.37 -15.93 5.16
CA LEU A 126 -11.39 -16.64 5.96
C LEU A 126 -11.20 -15.97 7.33
N ALA A 127 -11.17 -14.64 7.39
CA ALA A 127 -11.06 -13.90 8.65
C ALA A 127 -12.22 -14.23 9.61
N VAL A 128 -13.46 -14.27 9.09
CA VAL A 128 -14.63 -14.66 9.89
C VAL A 128 -14.53 -16.09 10.40
N ARG A 129 -14.06 -17.04 9.58
CA ARG A 129 -13.87 -18.43 10.00
C ARG A 129 -12.83 -18.60 11.12
N LEU A 130 -11.78 -17.78 11.13
CA LEU A 130 -10.66 -17.92 12.07
C LEU A 130 -10.85 -17.15 13.39
N GLY A 131 -11.40 -15.94 13.33
CA GLY A 131 -11.50 -15.04 14.51
C GLY A 131 -12.79 -14.21 14.55
N GLY A 132 -13.75 -14.51 13.67
CA GLY A 132 -15.00 -13.74 13.57
C GLY A 132 -14.79 -12.27 13.23
N GLY A 133 -15.67 -11.41 13.76
CA GLY A 133 -15.66 -9.96 13.56
C GLY A 133 -14.80 -9.21 14.58
N LYS A 134 -14.06 -9.91 15.45
CA LYS A 134 -13.14 -9.28 16.40
C LYS A 134 -11.94 -8.67 15.68
N GLY A 135 -11.46 -9.32 14.62
CA GLY A 135 -10.33 -8.81 13.84
C GLY A 135 -10.65 -7.64 12.91
N ALA A 136 -11.93 -7.27 12.74
CA ALA A 136 -12.34 -6.03 12.10
C ALA A 136 -12.16 -4.81 13.04
N ALA A 137 -11.20 -4.89 13.97
CA ALA A 137 -11.11 -4.18 15.24
C ALA A 137 -11.11 -2.65 15.16
N ASN A 138 -10.76 -2.08 14.00
CA ASN A 138 -10.74 -0.63 13.79
C ASN A 138 -12.03 -0.07 13.16
N ASN A 139 -13.07 -0.90 12.99
CA ASN A 139 -14.34 -0.47 12.41
C ASN A 139 -15.46 -0.42 13.46
N SER A 140 -16.44 0.45 13.18
CA SER A 140 -17.64 0.65 13.98
C SER A 140 -18.36 -0.65 14.34
N TYR A 141 -19.05 -0.64 15.48
CA TYR A 141 -19.80 -1.79 15.99
C TYR A 141 -20.78 -2.38 14.94
N TRP A 142 -21.48 -1.53 14.19
CA TRP A 142 -22.38 -1.96 13.13
C TRP A 142 -21.67 -2.75 12.01
N PHE A 143 -20.47 -2.32 11.61
CA PHE A 143 -19.71 -2.98 10.57
C PHE A 143 -19.27 -4.37 11.03
N ARG A 144 -18.84 -4.50 12.28
CA ARG A 144 -18.44 -5.78 12.86
C ARG A 144 -19.57 -6.80 12.86
N THR A 145 -20.77 -6.38 13.25
CA THR A 145 -21.96 -7.24 13.25
C THR A 145 -22.38 -7.62 11.84
N PHE A 146 -22.36 -6.65 10.92
CA PHE A 146 -22.75 -6.92 9.53
C PHE A 146 -21.75 -7.81 8.79
N ALA A 147 -20.47 -7.60 9.04
CA ALA A 147 -19.38 -8.38 8.48
C ALA A 147 -19.37 -9.84 8.98
N LEU A 148 -19.98 -10.13 10.13
CA LEU A 148 -20.18 -11.50 10.60
C LEU A 148 -21.26 -12.25 9.81
N ILE A 149 -22.29 -11.54 9.35
CA ILE A 149 -23.44 -12.13 8.66
C ILE A 149 -23.15 -12.27 7.17
N ASN A 150 -22.66 -11.19 6.54
CA ASN A 150 -22.31 -11.16 5.13
C ASN A 150 -21.04 -10.33 4.91
N PRO A 151 -19.85 -10.95 5.06
CA PRO A 151 -18.57 -10.26 4.91
C PRO A 151 -18.40 -9.56 3.54
N PRO A 152 -18.69 -10.23 2.40
CA PRO A 152 -18.63 -9.62 1.07
C PRO A 152 -19.47 -8.36 0.91
N LEU A 153 -20.72 -8.40 1.40
CA LEU A 153 -21.65 -7.28 1.26
C LEU A 153 -21.30 -6.14 2.22
N ALA A 154 -20.83 -6.45 3.43
CA ALA A 154 -20.32 -5.46 4.37
C ALA A 154 -19.16 -4.64 3.78
N LEU A 155 -18.21 -5.30 3.13
CA LEU A 155 -17.10 -4.61 2.47
C LEU A 155 -17.56 -3.71 1.32
N ARG A 156 -18.48 -4.18 0.49
CA ARG A 156 -19.03 -3.41 -0.64
C ARG A 156 -19.78 -2.16 -0.17
N VAL A 157 -20.65 -2.30 0.83
CA VAL A 157 -21.40 -1.17 1.41
C VAL A 157 -20.43 -0.15 2.01
N ARG A 158 -19.43 -0.61 2.76
CA ARG A 158 -18.40 0.28 3.32
C ARG A 158 -17.63 1.02 2.23
N GLU A 159 -17.19 0.34 1.19
CA GLU A 159 -16.44 0.95 0.10
C GLU A 159 -17.30 1.94 -0.70
N LEU A 160 -18.58 1.62 -0.92
CA LEU A 160 -19.53 2.53 -1.56
C LEU A 160 -19.72 3.81 -0.72
N LEU A 161 -19.89 3.66 0.59
CA LEU A 161 -19.99 4.80 1.51
C LEU A 161 -18.71 5.64 1.52
N ILE A 162 -17.52 5.03 1.48
CA ILE A 162 -16.25 5.75 1.40
C ILE A 162 -16.15 6.53 0.08
N ARG A 163 -16.49 5.91 -1.04
CA ARG A 163 -16.45 6.57 -2.37
C ARG A 163 -17.44 7.72 -2.47
N PHE A 164 -18.58 7.62 -1.80
CA PHE A 164 -19.60 8.66 -1.79
C PHE A 164 -19.28 9.80 -0.81
N LEU A 165 -18.92 9.49 0.43
CA LEU A 165 -18.73 10.47 1.51
C LEU A 165 -17.30 11.04 1.58
N ARG A 166 -16.31 10.29 1.10
CA ARG A 166 -14.88 10.64 1.17
C ARG A 166 -14.14 10.25 -0.12
N PRO A 167 -14.59 10.75 -1.29
CA PRO A 167 -13.98 10.41 -2.59
C PRO A 167 -12.48 10.72 -2.65
N GLN A 168 -12.01 11.73 -1.91
CA GLN A 168 -10.60 12.11 -1.83
C GLN A 168 -9.69 10.96 -1.35
N LEU A 169 -10.19 10.05 -0.51
CA LEU A 169 -9.43 8.86 -0.03
C LEU A 169 -9.20 7.79 -1.12
N ARG A 170 -9.76 8.00 -2.32
CA ARG A 170 -9.68 7.09 -3.47
C ARG A 170 -9.17 7.78 -4.74
N GLN A 171 -9.07 9.10 -4.76
CA GLN A 171 -8.57 9.85 -5.91
C GLN A 171 -7.05 9.71 -6.10
N GLU A 172 -6.30 9.35 -5.05
CA GLU A 172 -4.84 9.18 -5.10
C GLU A 172 -4.37 7.72 -5.30
N SER A 173 -5.28 6.73 -5.37
CA SER A 173 -4.87 5.34 -5.52
C SER A 173 -4.63 4.99 -7.00
N GLN A 174 -3.39 5.19 -7.46
CA GLN A 174 -2.89 4.89 -8.82
C GLN A 174 -2.85 3.39 -9.21
N TYR A 175 -3.72 2.55 -8.66
CA TYR A 175 -3.84 1.17 -9.13
C TYR A 175 -5.29 0.91 -9.57
N GLN A 176 -5.53 1.08 -10.85
CA GLN A 176 -6.68 0.46 -11.51
C GLN A 176 -6.23 -0.94 -11.92
N PRO A 177 -6.70 -2.03 -11.26
CA PRO A 177 -6.44 -3.35 -11.81
C PRO A 177 -7.08 -3.40 -13.20
N ASN A 178 -6.29 -3.85 -14.18
CA ASN A 178 -6.67 -4.05 -15.57
C ASN A 178 -8.12 -4.56 -15.65
N ARG A 179 -9.04 -3.68 -16.07
CA ARG A 179 -10.36 -4.09 -16.53
C ARG A 179 -10.13 -4.82 -17.84
N LYS A 180 -10.07 -6.15 -17.79
CA LYS A 180 -10.23 -6.95 -19.00
C LYS A 180 -11.65 -6.69 -19.51
N ASN A 181 -11.75 -6.03 -20.66
CA ASN A 181 -12.92 -6.10 -21.53
C ASN A 181 -13.10 -7.54 -22.03
#